data_AF-A0A377KES4-F1
#
_entry.id   AF-A0A377KES4-F1
#
_cell.length_a   1.000
_cell.length_b   1.000
_cell.length_c   1.000
_cell.angle_alpha   90.00
_cell.angle_beta   90.00
_cell.angle_gamma   90.00
#
_symmetry.space_group_name_H-M   'P 1'
#
loop_
_entity.id
_entity.type
_entity.pdbx_description
1 polymer ?
#
loop_
_entity_poly.entity_id
_entity_poly.type
_entity_poly.pdbx_seq_one_letter_code
_entity_poly.pdbx_strand_id
1 'polypeptide(L)'
;MIKKIGVLTSGGDAPGMNAAIRGVVRSALTEGLEVMGIYDGYLGLYEDRMVQLDRYSVSDMINRGGTFLGSARFPEFRDENIRAVAIEKPEKTWDRRAGGYRR
;
A
#
# COMPACT_ATOMS: atom_id res chain seq x y z
N MET A 1 -3.55 -19.41 5.41
CA MET A 1 -2.18 -18.87 5.60
C MET A 1 -2.07 -17.59 4.78
N ILE A 2 -1.46 -16.53 5.31
CA ILE A 2 -1.33 -15.24 4.62
C ILE A 2 -0.32 -15.39 3.48
N LYS A 3 -0.66 -14.90 2.28
CA LYS A 3 0.23 -14.93 1.08
C LYS A 3 0.58 -13.54 0.55
N LYS A 4 -0.23 -12.54 0.89
CA LYS A 4 -0.14 -11.16 0.39
C LYS A 4 -0.54 -10.21 1.51
N ILE A 5 0.12 -9.06 1.58
CA ILE A 5 -0.20 -7.98 2.53
C ILE A 5 -0.29 -6.64 1.81
N GLY A 6 -1.01 -5.70 2.41
CA GLY A 6 -1.13 -4.33 1.94
C GLY A 6 -0.46 -3.37 2.93
N VAL A 7 0.19 -2.32 2.42
CA VAL A 7 0.79 -1.25 3.23
C VAL A 7 0.27 0.10 2.75
N LEU A 8 -0.08 0.97 3.69
CA LEU A 8 -0.58 2.32 3.45
C LEU A 8 -0.06 3.28 4.52
N THR A 9 -0.07 4.57 4.21
CA THR A 9 0.21 5.66 5.16
C THR A 9 -0.98 6.60 5.19
N SER A 10 -1.44 6.98 6.38
CA SER A 10 -2.61 7.84 6.58
C SER A 10 -2.33 8.86 7.68
N GLY A 11 -2.89 10.06 7.55
CA GLY A 11 -2.67 11.18 8.47
C GLY A 11 -1.59 12.15 7.99
N GLY A 12 -1.02 12.91 8.93
CA GLY A 12 0.06 13.86 8.63
C GLY A 12 1.34 13.14 8.26
N ASP A 13 2.00 13.57 7.18
CA ASP A 13 3.26 13.00 6.75
C ASP A 13 4.39 13.30 7.74
N ALA A 14 5.32 12.36 7.92
CA ALA A 14 6.44 12.46 8.86
C ALA A 14 7.73 11.86 8.28
N PRO A 15 8.90 12.43 8.62
CA PRO A 15 10.19 11.82 8.28
C PRO A 15 10.27 10.37 8.77
N GLY A 16 10.67 9.46 7.88
CA GLY A 16 10.83 8.04 8.19
C GLY A 16 9.70 7.13 7.72
N MET A 17 8.55 7.65 7.26
CA MET A 17 7.48 6.80 6.72
C MET A 17 7.94 5.94 5.53
N ASN A 18 8.72 6.53 4.61
CA ASN A 18 9.37 5.78 3.53
C ASN A 18 10.30 4.66 4.01
N ALA A 19 11.04 4.89 5.10
CA ALA A 19 11.90 3.88 5.71
C ALA A 19 11.07 2.75 6.36
N ALA A 20 9.93 3.08 6.98
CA ALA A 20 9.00 2.10 7.53
C ALA A 20 8.36 1.23 6.44
N ILE A 21 7.84 1.84 5.36
CA ILE A 21 7.29 1.10 4.20
C ILE A 21 8.36 0.17 3.63
N ARG A 22 9.58 0.66 3.43
CA ARG A 22 10.70 -0.16 2.97
C ARG A 22 11.00 -1.34 3.89
N GLY A 23 10.94 -1.14 5.21
CA GLY A 23 11.09 -2.21 6.20
C GLY A 23 10.04 -3.30 6.03
N VAL A 24 8.76 -2.91 5.97
CA VAL A 24 7.64 -3.83 5.74
C VAL A 24 7.82 -4.62 4.44
N VAL A 25 8.09 -3.93 3.33
CA VAL A 25 8.24 -4.57 2.01
C VAL A 25 9.39 -5.58 2.02
N ARG A 26 10.56 -5.20 2.52
CA ARG A 26 11.74 -6.09 2.52
C ARG A 26 11.56 -7.30 3.43
N SER A 27 10.95 -7.13 4.59
CA SER A 27 10.67 -8.24 5.50
C SER A 27 9.65 -9.20 4.89
N ALA A 28 8.53 -8.69 4.37
CA ALA A 28 7.50 -9.51 3.75
C ALA A 28 8.02 -10.32 2.55
N LEU A 29 8.81 -9.69 1.66
CA LEU A 29 9.44 -10.40 0.53
C LEU A 29 10.43 -11.48 0.99
N THR A 30 11.09 -11.31 2.14
CA THR A 30 12.01 -12.32 2.70
C THR A 30 11.24 -13.55 3.19
N GLU A 31 10.03 -13.34 3.73
CA GLU A 31 9.10 -14.40 4.14
C GLU A 31 8.29 -14.99 2.97
N GLY A 32 8.58 -14.58 1.72
CA GLY A 32 7.88 -15.08 0.52
C GLY A 32 6.47 -14.52 0.34
N LEU A 33 6.13 -13.40 0.97
CA LEU A 33 4.85 -12.72 0.81
C LEU A 33 4.88 -11.71 -0.35
N GLU A 34 3.76 -11.56 -1.05
CA GLU A 34 3.53 -10.44 -1.98
C GLU A 34 3.11 -9.18 -1.21
N VAL A 35 3.47 -7.99 -1.72
CA VAL A 35 3.15 -6.71 -1.07
C VAL A 35 2.49 -5.74 -2.04
N MET A 36 1.36 -5.18 -1.63
CA MET A 36 0.67 -4.09 -2.32
C MET A 36 0.85 -2.79 -1.56
N GLY A 37 1.32 -1.75 -2.24
CA GLY A 37 1.29 -0.37 -1.75
C GLY A 37 -0.04 0.28 -2.11
N ILE A 38 -0.71 0.89 -1.14
CA ILE A 38 -2.00 1.56 -1.33
C ILE A 38 -1.76 3.06 -1.28
N TYR A 39 -2.16 3.77 -2.33
CA TYR A 39 -1.96 5.21 -2.41
C TYR A 39 -2.90 5.98 -1.47
N ASP A 40 -2.47 7.14 -0.99
CA ASP A 40 -3.28 8.13 -0.26
C ASP A 40 -4.07 7.56 0.93
N GLY A 41 -3.52 6.53 1.57
CA GLY A 41 -4.08 5.91 2.76
C GLY A 41 -5.44 5.26 2.52
N TYR A 42 -6.41 5.58 3.38
CA TYR A 42 -7.75 4.98 3.32
C TYR A 42 -8.54 5.41 2.08
N LEU A 43 -8.23 6.56 1.49
CA LEU A 43 -8.88 7.01 0.27
C LEU A 43 -8.53 6.09 -0.90
N GLY A 44 -7.25 5.82 -1.14
CA GLY A 44 -6.86 4.92 -2.22
C GLY A 44 -7.26 3.46 -1.95
N LEU A 45 -7.43 3.05 -0.69
CA LEU A 45 -8.05 1.75 -0.39
C LEU A 45 -9.50 1.70 -0.89
N TYR A 46 -10.30 2.72 -0.60
CA TYR A 46 -11.69 2.83 -1.06
C TYR A 46 -11.82 2.97 -2.59
N GLU A 47 -10.85 3.63 -3.22
CA GLU A 47 -10.78 3.85 -4.68
C GLU A 47 -10.08 2.72 -5.45
N ASP A 48 -9.59 1.69 -4.77
CA ASP A 48 -8.82 0.58 -5.36
C ASP A 48 -7.55 1.04 -6.12
N ARG A 49 -6.86 2.05 -5.57
CA ARG A 49 -5.60 2.58 -6.11
C ARG A 49 -4.40 1.96 -5.42
N MET A 50 -3.95 0.85 -5.99
CA MET A 50 -2.84 0.06 -5.45
C MET A 50 -1.78 -0.23 -6.50
N VAL A 51 -0.56 -0.48 -6.04
CA VAL A 51 0.58 -0.88 -6.87
C VAL A 51 1.31 -2.05 -6.22
N GLN A 52 1.79 -2.99 -7.01
CA GLN A 52 2.66 -4.04 -6.46
C GLN A 52 4.02 -3.45 -6.11
N LEU A 53 4.49 -3.74 -4.89
CA LEU A 53 5.81 -3.33 -4.42
C LEU A 53 6.77 -4.51 -4.47
N ASP A 54 7.99 -4.23 -4.91
CA ASP A 54 9.08 -5.18 -4.97
C ASP A 54 10.33 -4.59 -4.28
N ARG A 55 11.46 -5.30 -4.38
CA ARG A 55 12.72 -4.84 -3.78
C ARG A 55 13.23 -3.54 -4.41
N TYR A 56 12.95 -3.32 -5.69
CA TYR A 56 13.42 -2.16 -6.44
C TYR A 56 12.54 -0.93 -6.18
N SER A 57 11.21 -1.10 -6.07
CA SER A 57 10.28 -0.01 -5.79
C SER A 57 10.55 0.72 -4.47
N VAL A 58 11.35 0.14 -3.56
CA VAL A 58 11.73 0.72 -2.27
C VAL A 58 13.23 0.93 -2.07
N SER A 59 14.06 0.80 -3.11
CA SER A 59 15.53 0.85 -2.97
C SER A 59 16.03 2.17 -2.37
N ASP A 60 15.50 3.29 -2.88
CA ASP A 60 15.98 4.65 -2.60
C ASP A 60 15.10 5.39 -1.59
N MET A 61 14.36 4.65 -0.76
CA MET A 61 13.37 5.23 0.15
C MET A 61 13.94 5.58 1.53
N ILE A 62 15.11 5.06 1.91
CA ILE A 62 15.62 5.18 3.29
C ILE A 62 15.97 6.62 3.69
N ASN A 63 16.39 7.46 2.73
CA ASN A 63 16.82 8.84 2.92
C ASN A 63 15.82 9.86 2.35
N ARG A 64 14.64 9.43 1.89
CA ARG A 64 13.61 10.32 1.35
C ARG A 64 12.62 10.69 2.43
N GLY A 65 12.44 12.00 2.63
CA GLY A 65 11.39 12.53 3.48
C GLY A 65 9.99 12.16 2.97
N GLY A 66 9.04 12.17 3.89
CA GLY A 66 7.64 11.96 3.60
C GLY A 66 7.21 10.52 3.34
N THR A 67 6.13 10.34 2.58
CA THR A 67 5.63 9.05 2.08
C THR A 67 5.44 9.04 0.55
N PHE A 68 6.08 8.10 -0.16
CA PHE A 68 5.94 7.95 -1.61
C PHE A 68 4.59 7.36 -2.03
N LEU A 69 3.87 6.72 -1.09
CA LEU A 69 2.49 6.29 -1.29
C LEU A 69 1.49 7.43 -1.12
N GLY A 70 1.92 8.60 -0.66
CA GLY A 70 1.01 9.69 -0.34
C GLY A 70 0.18 9.42 0.92
N SER A 71 -0.60 10.42 1.30
CA SER A 71 -1.52 10.34 2.44
C SER A 71 -2.65 11.34 2.22
N ALA A 72 -3.89 10.90 2.40
CA ALA A 72 -5.06 11.77 2.38
C ALA A 72 -5.89 11.59 3.66
N ARG A 73 -6.57 12.67 4.06
CA ARG A 73 -7.63 12.58 5.07
C ARG A 73 -8.89 12.06 4.38
N PHE A 74 -9.48 11.00 4.94
CA PHE A 74 -10.74 10.45 4.47
C PHE A 74 -11.66 10.13 5.67
N PRO A 75 -12.27 11.15 6.31
CA PRO A 75 -13.11 10.97 7.49
C PRO A 75 -14.32 10.04 7.28
N GLU A 76 -14.81 9.97 6.04
CA GLU A 76 -15.91 9.12 5.58
C GLU A 76 -15.61 7.63 5.81
N PHE A 77 -14.34 7.24 5.93
CA PHE A 77 -13.94 5.87 6.27
C PHE A 77 -14.45 5.38 7.64
N ARG A 78 -14.97 6.30 8.48
CA ARG A 78 -15.68 5.95 9.73
C ARG A 78 -17.07 5.36 9.49
N ASP A 79 -17.66 5.56 8.31
CA ASP A 79 -18.92 4.94 7.92
C ASP A 79 -18.70 3.46 7.54
N GLU A 80 -19.56 2.58 8.04
CA GLU A 80 -19.53 1.15 7.75
C GLU A 80 -19.75 0.84 6.27
N ASN A 81 -20.63 1.59 5.58
CA ASN A 81 -20.91 1.40 4.16
C ASN A 81 -19.67 1.70 3.31
N ILE A 82 -18.91 2.73 3.69
CA ILE A 82 -17.65 3.08 3.03
C ILE A 82 -16.59 2.00 3.24
N ARG A 83 -16.50 1.45 4.47
CA ARG A 83 -15.60 0.31 4.74
C ARG A 83 -16.00 -0.94 3.99
N ALA A 84 -17.31 -1.21 3.83
CA ALA A 84 -17.78 -2.36 3.04
C ALA A 84 -17.28 -2.26 1.58
N VAL A 85 -17.37 -1.08 0.96
CA VAL A 85 -16.81 -0.86 -0.39
C VAL A 85 -15.30 -1.10 -0.43
N ALA A 86 -14.58 -0.64 0.59
CA ALA A 86 -13.13 -0.83 0.73
C ALA A 86 -12.71 -2.27 1.05
N ILE A 87 -13.65 -3.15 1.43
CA ILE A 87 -13.42 -4.59 1.58
C ILE A 87 -13.69 -5.31 0.26
N GLU A 88 -14.78 -4.94 -0.44
CA GLU A 88 -15.23 -5.64 -1.66
C GLU A 88 -14.42 -5.28 -2.91
N LYS A 89 -14.13 -3.99 -3.14
CA LYS A 89 -13.45 -3.55 -4.38
C LYS A 89 -12.03 -4.12 -4.52
N PRO A 90 -11.18 -4.12 -3.47
CA PRO A 90 -9.80 -4.53 -3.60
C PRO A 90 -9.59 -5.96 -4.07
N GLU A 91 -10.54 -6.88 -3.86
CA GLU A 91 -10.40 -8.28 -4.29
C GLU A 91 -9.99 -8.39 -5.77
N LYS A 92 -10.49 -7.49 -6.62
CA LYS A 92 -10.20 -7.49 -8.07
C LYS A 92 -8.77 -7.08 -8.44
N THR A 93 -8.15 -6.20 -7.66
CA THR A 93 -6.77 -5.74 -7.92
C THR A 93 -5.77 -6.50 -7.08
N TRP A 94 -6.20 -6.98 -5.92
CA TRP A 94 -5.49 -7.90 -5.05
C TRP A 94 -5.19 -9.24 -5.71
N ASP A 95 -6.13 -9.78 -6.49
CA ASP A 95 -5.98 -11.07 -7.17
C ASP A 95 -5.41 -10.98 -8.59
N ARG A 96 -5.20 -9.77 -9.12
CA ARG A 96 -4.40 -9.60 -10.34
C ARG A 96 -2.97 -10.04 -10.02
N ARG A 97 -2.61 -11.26 -10.45
CA ARG A 97 -1.20 -11.62 -10.64
C ARG A 97 -0.59 -10.50 -11.48
N ALA A 98 0.56 -9.98 -11.10
CA ALA A 98 1.35 -9.12 -11.98
C ALA A 98 1.59 -9.85 -13.31
N GLY A 99 0.69 -9.63 -14.26
CA GLY A 99 1.01 -9.70 -15.68
C GLY A 99 2.14 -8.71 -15.85
N GLY A 100 3.29 -9.25 -16.24
CA GLY A 100 4.60 -8.62 -16.09
C GLY A 100 4.64 -7.14 -16.43
N TYR A 101 5.50 -6.45 -15.68
CA TYR A 101 6.14 -5.19 -16.00
C TYR A 101 5.96 -4.79 -17.48
N ARG A 102 4.93 -4.00 -17.79
CA ARG A 102 4.91 -3.27 -19.06
C ARG A 102 5.88 -2.11 -18.87
N ARG A 103 7.02 -2.21 -19.55
CA ARG A 103 7.87 -1.06 -19.87
C ARG A 103 7.04 0.02 -20.57
#